data_AF-A0A8H4R8D2-F1
#
_entry.id   AF-A0A8H4R8D2-F1
#
_cell.length_a   1.000
_cell.length_b   1.000
_cell.length_c   1.000
_cell.angle_alpha   90.00
_cell.angle_beta   90.00
_cell.angle_gamma   90.00
#
_symmetry.space_group_name_H-M   'P 1'
#
loop_
_entity.id
_entity.type
_entity.pdbx_description
1 polymer ?
#
loop_
_entity_poly.entity_id
_entity_poly.type
_entity_poly.pdbx_seq_one_letter_code
_entity_poly.pdbx_strand_id
1 'polypeptide(L)'
;MLNPRSSWLMGAGTAGKDRTGLIAAMILALTGASKEEIARDYALTRVGIEPSREFLLTALLEQMGKEFNPEVMADPGMQALAGTNGLNILAVLDWMVEEWGAVGKGLEDGNGERLYPGVEGYMAKELGFKGEDVERIRRNLLMK
;
A
#
# COMPACT_ATOMS: atom_id res chain seq x y z
N MET A 1 -1.36 -26.47 8.00
CA MET A 1 -2.00 -26.25 6.68
C MET A 1 -2.24 -24.77 6.55
N LEU A 2 -1.32 -24.04 5.90
CA LEU A 2 -1.36 -22.57 5.81
C LEU A 2 -2.33 -22.17 4.69
N ASN A 3 -3.19 -21.19 4.96
CA ASN A 3 -4.16 -20.67 4.00
C ASN A 3 -3.42 -19.96 2.84
N PRO A 4 -3.59 -20.36 1.57
CA PRO A 4 -2.89 -19.76 0.43
C PRO A 4 -3.19 -18.26 0.23
N ARG A 5 -4.23 -17.70 0.87
CA ARG A 5 -4.49 -16.25 0.88
C ARG A 5 -3.61 -15.44 1.83
N SER A 6 -3.02 -16.08 2.85
CA SER A 6 -2.17 -15.42 3.85
C SER A 6 -0.69 -15.32 3.45
N SER A 7 -0.28 -16.02 2.38
CA SER A 7 1.12 -16.12 1.96
C SER A 7 1.68 -14.81 1.40
N TRP A 8 0.83 -13.93 0.86
CA TRP A 8 1.27 -12.65 0.27
C TRP A 8 1.65 -11.61 1.33
N LEU A 9 1.14 -11.75 2.57
CA LEU A 9 1.46 -10.85 3.69
C LEU A 9 2.86 -11.10 4.29
N MET A 10 3.45 -12.28 4.06
CA MET A 10 4.71 -12.68 4.71
C MET A 10 5.97 -12.46 3.86
N GLY A 11 5.85 -12.14 2.56
CA GLY A 11 6.99 -12.05 1.64
C GLY A 11 7.55 -10.65 1.34
N ALA A 12 6.88 -9.57 1.76
CA ALA A 12 7.14 -8.20 1.29
C ALA A 12 7.67 -7.27 2.40
N GLY A 13 8.46 -7.82 3.32
CA GLY A 13 8.70 -7.19 4.63
C GLY A 13 10.03 -6.48 4.85
N THR A 14 11.01 -6.56 3.95
CA THR A 14 12.41 -6.27 4.31
C THR A 14 12.85 -4.81 4.23
N ALA A 15 12.01 -3.88 3.76
CA ALA A 15 12.40 -2.46 3.64
C ALA A 15 11.34 -1.43 4.09
N GLY A 16 10.28 -1.83 4.81
CA GLY A 16 9.20 -0.90 5.20
C GLY A 16 8.35 -0.36 4.02
N LYS A 17 8.58 -0.92 2.82
CA LYS A 17 8.11 -0.50 1.51
C LYS A 17 6.59 -0.65 1.35
N ASP A 18 6.03 -1.81 1.72
CA ASP A 18 4.60 -2.09 1.45
C ASP A 18 3.66 -1.57 2.54
N ARG A 19 4.07 -1.57 3.83
CA ARG A 19 3.19 -1.14 4.93
C ARG A 19 3.05 0.38 5.01
N THR A 20 4.15 1.12 4.87
CA THR A 20 4.12 2.60 4.92
C THR A 20 3.44 3.16 3.68
N GLY A 21 3.74 2.61 2.49
CA GLY A 21 3.10 3.02 1.24
C GLY A 21 1.60 2.70 1.23
N LEU A 22 1.18 1.57 1.79
CA LEU A 22 -0.24 1.24 1.95
C LEU A 22 -0.94 2.21 2.90
N ILE A 23 -0.34 2.53 4.05
CA ILE A 23 -0.91 3.51 4.99
C ILE A 23 -1.03 4.89 4.34
N ALA A 24 0.00 5.34 3.63
CA ALA A 24 -0.03 6.62 2.89
C ALA A 24 -1.15 6.64 1.84
N ALA A 25 -1.29 5.57 1.06
CA ALA A 25 -2.37 5.43 0.08
C ALA A 25 -3.76 5.43 0.73
N MET A 26 -3.93 4.77 1.88
CA MET A 26 -5.19 4.81 2.64
C MET A 26 -5.50 6.22 3.15
N ILE A 27 -4.48 6.97 3.62
CA ILE A 27 -4.65 8.37 4.04
C ILE A 27 -5.08 9.24 2.86
N LEU A 28 -4.43 9.10 1.70
CA LEU A 28 -4.82 9.83 0.48
C LEU A 28 -6.22 9.44 -0.02
N ALA A 29 -6.60 8.17 0.12
CA ALA A 29 -7.95 7.72 -0.19
C ALA A 29 -8.99 8.41 0.71
N LEU A 30 -8.69 8.63 2.00
CA LEU A 30 -9.57 9.36 2.92
C LEU A 30 -9.71 10.84 2.58
N THR A 31 -8.74 11.45 1.88
CA THR A 31 -8.86 12.84 1.41
C THR A 31 -9.62 12.96 0.08
N GLY A 32 -10.02 11.84 -0.52
CA GLY A 32 -10.66 11.83 -1.84
C GLY A 32 -9.69 12.07 -2.99
N ALA A 33 -8.39 11.80 -2.80
CA ALA A 33 -7.39 11.92 -3.87
C ALA A 33 -7.73 10.98 -5.04
N SER A 34 -7.46 11.42 -6.27
CA SER A 34 -7.67 10.59 -7.46
C SER A 34 -6.78 9.34 -7.45
N LYS A 35 -7.19 8.30 -8.19
CA LYS A 35 -6.39 7.07 -8.33
C LYS A 35 -5.01 7.39 -8.89
N GLU A 36 -4.93 8.37 -9.79
CA GLU A 36 -3.70 8.87 -10.40
C GLU A 36 -2.78 9.53 -9.37
N GLU A 37 -3.31 10.37 -8.47
CA GLU A 37 -2.53 10.99 -7.39
C GLU A 37 -1.98 9.96 -6.42
N ILE A 38 -2.81 8.99 -6.00
CA ILE A 38 -2.40 7.91 -5.10
C ILE A 38 -1.30 7.05 -5.76
N ALA A 39 -1.50 6.64 -7.01
CA ALA A 39 -0.53 5.84 -7.74
C ALA A 39 0.80 6.60 -7.93
N ARG A 40 0.73 7.91 -8.18
CA ARG A 40 1.89 8.77 -8.32
C ARG A 40 2.65 8.92 -7.00
N ASP A 41 1.96 9.21 -5.89
CA ASP A 41 2.58 9.32 -4.56
C ASP A 41 3.24 8.00 -4.15
N TYR A 42 2.52 6.88 -4.34
CA TYR A 42 3.08 5.55 -4.10
C TYR A 42 4.33 5.31 -4.97
N ALA A 43 4.34 5.73 -6.23
CA ALA A 43 5.50 5.62 -7.10
C ALA A 43 6.67 6.54 -6.69
N LEU A 44 6.44 7.64 -5.97
CA LEU A 44 7.49 8.53 -5.46
C LEU A 44 8.23 7.94 -4.27
N THR A 45 7.62 7.01 -3.52
CA THR A 45 8.35 6.21 -2.52
C THR A 45 9.57 5.49 -3.12
N ARG A 46 9.54 5.24 -4.45
CA ARG A 46 10.67 4.71 -5.23
C ARG A 46 11.85 5.68 -5.33
N VAL A 47 11.58 6.96 -5.57
CA VAL A 47 12.61 8.00 -5.76
C VAL A 47 13.36 8.26 -4.44
N GLY A 48 12.65 8.19 -3.31
CA GLY A 48 13.25 8.41 -2.00
C GLY A 48 14.27 7.34 -1.56
N ILE A 49 14.12 6.11 -2.06
CA ILE A 49 14.99 4.99 -1.68
C ILE A 49 16.05 4.65 -2.73
N GLU A 50 15.90 5.13 -3.96
CA GLU A 50 16.87 4.91 -5.05
C GLU A 50 18.30 5.31 -4.65
N PRO A 51 18.54 6.44 -3.94
CA PRO A 51 19.88 6.80 -3.47
C PRO A 51 20.47 5.80 -2.48
N SER A 52 19.62 5.02 -1.80
CA SER A 52 20.02 3.99 -0.82
C SER A 52 19.84 2.57 -1.37
N ARG A 53 19.56 2.42 -2.67
CA ARG A 53 19.22 1.12 -3.28
C ARG A 53 20.32 0.09 -3.10
N GLU A 54 21.58 0.48 -3.33
CA GLU A 54 22.72 -0.41 -3.15
C GLU A 54 22.86 -0.84 -1.69
N PHE A 55 22.78 0.10 -0.74
CA PHE A 55 22.83 -0.20 0.69
C PHE A 55 21.71 -1.17 1.12
N LEU A 56 20.47 -0.93 0.68
CA LEU A 56 19.32 -1.76 1.00
C LEU A 56 19.40 -3.15 0.37
N LEU A 57 19.88 -3.25 -0.88
CA LEU A 57 20.10 -4.54 -1.54
C LEU A 57 21.21 -5.34 -0.86
N THR A 58 22.30 -4.68 -0.47
CA THR A 58 23.38 -5.33 0.26
C THR A 58 22.90 -5.85 1.62
N ALA A 59 22.19 -5.02 2.40
CA ALA A 59 21.62 -5.43 3.68
C ALA A 59 20.63 -6.61 3.54
N LEU A 60 19.81 -6.58 2.49
CA LEU A 60 18.87 -7.67 2.18
C LEU A 60 19.60 -8.97 1.84
N LEU A 61 20.64 -8.90 1.01
CA LEU A 61 21.43 -10.06 0.61
C LEU A 61 22.18 -10.66 1.81
N GLU A 62 22.74 -9.81 2.68
CA GLU A 62 23.32 -10.23 3.96
C GLU A 62 22.31 -10.97 4.84
N GLN A 63 21.08 -10.45 4.98
CA GLN A 63 20.02 -11.13 5.71
C GLN A 63 19.61 -12.48 5.08
N MET A 64 19.76 -12.62 3.77
CA MET A 64 19.47 -13.86 3.04
C MET A 64 20.67 -14.82 2.99
N GLY A 65 21.82 -14.44 3.57
CA GLY A 65 23.06 -15.22 3.47
C GLY A 65 23.59 -15.34 2.03
N LYS A 66 23.25 -14.39 1.17
CA LYS A 66 23.65 -14.34 -0.24
C LYS A 66 24.64 -13.19 -0.45
N GLU A 67 25.56 -13.36 -1.37
CA GLU A 67 26.43 -12.27 -1.82
C GLU A 67 25.82 -11.56 -3.02
N PHE A 68 26.12 -10.27 -3.18
CA PHE A 68 25.73 -9.53 -4.36
C PHE A 68 26.49 -10.07 -5.57
N ASN A 69 25.77 -10.71 -6.49
CA ASN A 69 26.31 -11.13 -7.77
C ASN A 69 25.26 -11.05 -8.90
N PRO A 70 25.69 -11.02 -10.17
CA PRO A 70 24.78 -10.88 -11.31
C PRO A 70 23.77 -12.03 -11.45
N GLU A 71 24.13 -13.25 -11.04
CA GLU A 71 23.25 -14.43 -11.13
C GLU A 71 22.10 -14.36 -10.12
N VAL A 72 22.39 -13.91 -8.90
CA VAL A 72 21.40 -13.66 -7.85
C VAL A 72 20.45 -12.54 -8.27
N MET A 73 20.95 -11.49 -8.93
CA MET A 73 20.11 -10.39 -9.41
C MET A 73 19.30 -10.75 -10.67
N ALA A 74 19.71 -11.77 -11.41
CA ALA A 74 18.98 -12.31 -12.56
C ALA A 74 17.85 -13.26 -12.14
N ASP A 75 17.84 -13.74 -10.89
CA ASP A 75 16.77 -14.59 -10.36
C ASP A 75 15.42 -13.87 -10.41
N PRO A 76 14.36 -14.47 -10.97
CA PRO A 76 13.03 -13.86 -11.04
C PRO A 76 12.44 -13.49 -9.67
N GLY A 77 12.76 -14.25 -8.61
CA GLY A 77 12.37 -13.93 -7.24
C GLY A 77 13.10 -12.70 -6.72
N MET A 78 14.40 -12.59 -7.01
CA MET A 78 15.19 -11.39 -6.68
C MET A 78 14.76 -10.17 -7.50
N GLN A 79 14.39 -10.36 -8.77
CA GLN A 79 13.82 -9.29 -9.60
C GLN A 79 12.43 -8.85 -9.12
N ALA A 80 11.63 -9.75 -8.56
CA ALA A 80 10.36 -9.39 -7.94
C ALA A 80 10.55 -8.64 -6.61
N LEU A 81 11.58 -9.03 -5.83
CA LEU A 81 11.90 -8.45 -4.54
C LEU A 81 12.64 -7.09 -4.65
N ALA A 82 13.58 -6.99 -5.58
CA ALA A 82 14.30 -5.76 -5.94
C ALA A 82 13.47 -4.87 -6.86
N GLY A 83 12.56 -5.48 -7.62
CA GLY A 83 11.62 -4.81 -8.51
C GLY A 83 10.50 -4.14 -7.73
N THR A 84 10.01 -3.07 -8.33
CA THR A 84 8.97 -2.22 -7.77
C THR A 84 7.73 -2.47 -8.58
N ASN A 85 6.88 -3.41 -8.16
CA ASN A 85 5.58 -3.55 -8.79
C ASN A 85 4.64 -2.44 -8.27
N GLY A 86 4.74 -1.27 -8.90
CA GLY A 86 3.76 -0.17 -8.74
C GLY A 86 2.33 -0.56 -9.14
N LEU A 87 2.17 -1.73 -9.80
CA LEU A 87 0.91 -2.36 -10.15
C LEU A 87 0.00 -2.69 -8.94
N ASN A 88 0.52 -2.63 -7.70
CA ASN A 88 -0.16 -3.23 -6.56
C ASN A 88 -1.07 -2.29 -5.76
N ILE A 89 -0.83 -0.98 -5.71
CA ILE A 89 -1.57 -0.16 -4.75
C ILE A 89 -3.03 0.06 -5.13
N LEU A 90 -3.32 0.30 -6.42
CA LEU A 90 -4.69 0.43 -6.90
C LEU A 90 -5.43 -0.92 -6.84
N ALA A 91 -4.74 -2.02 -7.16
CA ALA A 91 -5.30 -3.36 -7.03
C ALA A 91 -5.62 -3.71 -5.57
N VAL A 92 -4.80 -3.26 -4.61
CA VAL A 92 -5.09 -3.39 -3.18
C VAL A 92 -6.31 -2.56 -2.79
N LEU A 93 -6.43 -1.32 -3.26
CA LEU A 93 -7.60 -0.48 -2.98
C LEU A 93 -8.87 -1.09 -3.59
N ASP A 94 -8.81 -1.63 -4.80
CA ASP A 94 -9.94 -2.31 -5.44
C ASP A 94 -10.31 -3.60 -4.67
N TRP A 95 -9.33 -4.40 -4.24
CA TRP A 95 -9.56 -5.56 -3.36
C TRP A 95 -10.18 -5.16 -2.02
N MET A 96 -9.75 -4.04 -1.42
CA MET A 96 -10.37 -3.52 -0.19
C MET A 96 -11.84 -3.18 -0.41
N VAL A 97 -12.22 -2.70 -1.60
CA VAL A 97 -13.63 -2.46 -1.95
C VAL A 97 -14.41 -3.78 -1.98
N GLU A 98 -13.83 -4.85 -2.52
CA GLU A 98 -14.47 -6.17 -2.53
C GLU A 98 -14.70 -6.71 -1.10
N GLU A 99 -13.70 -6.60 -0.22
CA GLU A 99 -13.77 -7.16 1.13
C GLU A 99 -14.60 -6.32 2.12
N TRP A 100 -14.51 -4.98 2.01
CA TRP A 100 -15.07 -4.06 3.01
C TRP A 100 -15.96 -2.96 2.43
N GLY A 101 -16.07 -2.82 1.11
CA GLY A 101 -16.84 -1.74 0.48
C GLY A 101 -18.33 -1.76 0.77
N ALA A 102 -18.89 -2.90 1.22
CA ALA A 102 -20.28 -3.01 1.63
C ALA A 102 -20.61 -2.23 2.92
N VAL A 103 -19.63 -2.01 3.80
CA VAL A 103 -19.82 -1.36 5.11
C VAL A 103 -19.22 0.05 5.19
N GLY A 104 -18.32 0.40 4.27
CA GLY A 104 -17.79 1.75 4.19
C GLY A 104 -18.70 2.68 3.40
N LYS A 105 -18.86 3.91 3.90
CA LYS A 105 -19.63 4.95 3.21
C LYS A 105 -18.83 5.57 2.06
N GLY A 106 -17.51 5.68 2.21
CA GLY A 106 -16.66 6.39 1.25
C GLY A 106 -16.96 7.88 1.21
N LEU A 107 -16.22 8.61 0.37
CA LEU A 107 -16.58 9.98 -0.02
C LEU A 107 -17.42 9.92 -1.29
N GLU A 108 -18.43 10.77 -1.44
CA GLU A 108 -19.08 10.93 -2.74
C GLU A 108 -18.30 11.93 -3.60
N ASP A 109 -18.00 11.55 -4.84
CA ASP A 109 -17.47 12.48 -5.82
C ASP A 109 -18.59 13.40 -6.36
N GLY A 110 -18.23 14.36 -7.22
CA GLY A 110 -19.20 15.28 -7.82
C GLY A 110 -20.27 14.62 -8.71
N ASN A 111 -20.15 13.31 -8.98
CA ASN A 111 -21.07 12.51 -9.78
C ASN A 111 -21.88 11.51 -8.91
N GLY A 112 -21.68 11.51 -7.59
CA GLY A 112 -22.34 10.59 -6.66
C GLY A 112 -21.68 9.21 -6.57
N GLU A 113 -20.48 9.03 -7.11
CA GLU A 113 -19.71 7.80 -6.95
C GLU A 113 -19.00 7.77 -5.59
N ARG A 114 -19.08 6.62 -4.89
CA ARG A 114 -18.39 6.43 -3.61
C ARG A 114 -16.92 6.12 -3.85
N LEU A 115 -16.06 7.05 -3.50
CA LEU A 115 -14.61 6.92 -3.50
C LEU A 115 -14.16 6.06 -2.32
N TYR A 116 -13.41 5.00 -2.67
CA TYR A 116 -12.71 4.10 -1.75
C TYR A 116 -13.52 3.61 -0.54
N PRO A 117 -14.76 3.11 -0.71
CA PRO A 117 -15.57 2.62 0.41
C PRO A 117 -14.89 1.44 1.14
N GLY A 118 -14.02 0.70 0.46
CA GLY A 118 -13.21 -0.36 1.09
C GLY A 118 -12.30 0.14 2.21
N VAL A 119 -11.72 1.34 2.07
CA VAL A 119 -10.79 1.90 3.06
C VAL A 119 -11.53 2.26 4.35
N GLU A 120 -12.64 3.00 4.24
CA GLU A 120 -13.47 3.30 5.40
C GLU A 120 -14.07 2.03 6.01
N GLY A 121 -14.49 1.08 5.18
CA GLY A 121 -15.05 -0.18 5.64
C GLY A 121 -14.04 -1.00 6.46
N TYR A 122 -12.78 -1.03 6.02
CA TYR A 122 -11.68 -1.66 6.77
C TYR A 122 -11.46 -0.98 8.12
N MET A 123 -11.43 0.36 8.15
CA MET A 123 -11.27 1.11 9.40
C MET A 123 -12.41 0.86 10.38
N ALA A 124 -13.65 0.76 9.88
CA ALA A 124 -14.80 0.50 10.72
C ALA A 124 -14.83 -0.94 11.26
N LYS A 125 -14.59 -1.92 10.38
CA LYS A 125 -14.77 -3.35 10.71
C LYS A 125 -13.57 -3.98 11.39
N GLU A 126 -12.36 -3.70 10.92
CA GLU A 126 -11.13 -4.35 11.41
C GLU A 126 -10.42 -3.50 12.46
N LEU A 127 -10.47 -2.17 12.35
CA LEU A 127 -9.79 -1.27 13.27
C LEU A 127 -10.71 -0.65 14.34
N GLY A 128 -12.04 -0.83 14.21
CA GLY A 128 -13.02 -0.38 15.20
C GLY A 128 -13.27 1.12 15.24
N PHE A 129 -12.91 1.86 14.18
CA PHE A 129 -13.21 3.29 14.09
C PHE A 129 -14.71 3.52 13.93
N LYS A 130 -15.25 4.53 14.62
CA LYS A 130 -16.62 4.99 14.36
C LYS A 130 -16.62 5.89 13.13
N GLY A 131 -17.76 6.01 12.45
CA GLY A 131 -17.90 6.95 11.33
C GLY A 131 -17.54 8.39 11.70
N GLU A 132 -17.82 8.80 12.94
CA GLU A 132 -17.41 10.11 13.48
C GLU A 132 -15.89 10.28 13.58
N ASP A 133 -15.15 9.22 13.90
CA ASP A 133 -13.69 9.25 14.00
C ASP A 133 -13.07 9.41 12.61
N VAL A 134 -13.57 8.64 11.63
CA VAL A 134 -13.15 8.73 10.23
C VAL A 134 -13.43 10.13 9.70
N GLU A 135 -14.62 10.67 9.96
CA GLU A 135 -14.98 12.02 9.51
C GLU A 135 -14.14 13.10 10.18
N ARG A 136 -13.76 12.93 11.45
CA ARG A 136 -12.81 13.82 12.11
C ARG A 136 -11.43 13.77 11.46
N ILE A 137 -10.94 12.58 11.11
CA ILE A 137 -9.66 12.42 10.40
C ILE A 137 -9.71 13.15 9.05
N ARG A 138 -10.77 12.93 8.26
CA ARG A 138 -10.95 13.61 6.96
C ARG A 138 -10.90 15.13 7.09
N ARG A 139 -11.70 15.69 8.01
CA ARG A 139 -11.71 17.15 8.23
C ARG A 139 -10.34 17.69 8.59
N ASN A 140 -9.59 16.99 9.45
CA ASN A 140 -8.25 17.42 9.84
C ASN A 140 -7.24 17.36 8.68
N LEU A 141 -7.40 16.43 7.74
CA LEU A 141 -6.52 16.32 6.56
C LEU A 141 -6.86 17.35 5.47
N LEU A 142 -8.11 17.80 5.40
CA LEU A 142 -8.61 18.74 4.39
C LEU A 142 -8.57 20.20 4.84
N MET A 143 -8.51 20.47 6.15
CA MET A 143 -8.34 21.82 6.68
C MET A 143 -6.90 22.31 6.40
N LYS A 144 -6.78 23.30 5.51
CA LYS A 144 -5.59 24.15 5.35
C LYS A 144 -5.68 25.38 6.24
#